data_AF-A0A9B0X066-F1
#
_entry.id   AF-A0A9B0X066-F1
#
_cell.length_a   1.000
_cell.length_b   1.000
_cell.length_c   1.000
_cell.angle_alpha   90.00
_cell.angle_beta   90.00
_cell.angle_gamma   90.00
#
_symmetry.space_group_name_H-M   'P 1'
#
loop_
_entity.id
_entity.type
_entity.pdbx_description
1 polymer ?
#
loop_
_entity_poly.entity_id
_entity_poly.type
_entity_poly.pdbx_seq_one_letter_code
_entity_poly.pdbx_strand_id
1 'polypeptide(L)'
;MTKEELEFLKRESQTLKNNFREILLVKEQIDALKVFLRELKDGVYNASWSGDPIEKQDNKDIFDEEMSNLVNYVLKQLREDQVQMADYALKSAGASIIEAETSESYRNDKAKLYWHGVGFLNYEMPPDIILQPDVHPGKCWSIPGSQGHTLIKLARKIVPTAVTMEHISEKVSPSGDISSAPKEFSVYGISKECNGEEIFLGQFIYNKKGTIIQTFKLQHEASESILCVKLKILSNWGHPKYTCLYRFRVHGNLDCI
;
A
#
# COMPACT_ATOMS: atom_id res chain seq x y z
N MET A 1 -10.26 -24.13 -30.97
CA MET A 1 -9.92 -22.86 -30.29
C MET A 1 -10.81 -21.78 -30.87
N THR A 2 -11.69 -21.22 -30.06
CA THR A 2 -12.66 -20.21 -30.49
C THR A 2 -11.97 -18.86 -30.68
N LYS A 3 -12.60 -17.95 -31.42
CA LYS A 3 -12.06 -16.60 -31.65
C LYS A 3 -11.87 -15.84 -30.32
N GLU A 4 -12.76 -16.09 -29.36
CA GLU A 4 -12.73 -15.52 -28.01
C GLU A 4 -11.54 -16.04 -27.19
N GLU A 5 -11.24 -17.34 -27.24
CA GLU A 5 -10.06 -17.93 -26.60
C GLU A 5 -8.76 -17.36 -27.16
N LEU A 6 -8.71 -17.12 -28.48
CA LEU A 6 -7.54 -16.54 -29.12
C LEU A 6 -7.33 -15.07 -28.73
N GLU A 7 -8.41 -14.29 -28.60
CA GLU A 7 -8.34 -12.90 -28.13
C GLU A 7 -7.95 -12.82 -26.65
N PHE A 8 -8.44 -13.74 -25.83
CA PHE A 8 -8.05 -13.87 -24.43
C PHE A 8 -6.54 -14.14 -24.28
N LEU A 9 -6.01 -15.15 -25.00
CA LEU A 9 -4.57 -15.48 -24.96
C LEU A 9 -3.69 -14.33 -25.47
N LYS A 10 -4.15 -13.58 -26.48
CA LYS A 10 -3.44 -12.38 -26.95
C LYS A 10 -3.39 -11.30 -25.87
N ARG A 11 -4.49 -11.09 -25.13
CA ARG A 11 -4.54 -10.14 -24.03
C ARG A 11 -3.60 -10.53 -22.89
N GLU A 12 -3.62 -11.80 -22.49
CA GLU A 12 -2.70 -12.31 -21.45
C GLU A 12 -1.24 -12.21 -21.87
N SER A 13 -0.91 -12.58 -23.12
CA SER A 13 0.45 -12.42 -23.66
C SER A 13 0.92 -10.97 -23.63
N GLN A 14 0.02 -10.02 -23.92
CA GLN A 14 0.34 -8.60 -23.88
C GLN A 14 0.55 -8.11 -22.44
N THR A 15 -0.29 -8.54 -21.50
CA THR A 15 -0.11 -8.26 -20.06
C THR A 15 1.23 -8.78 -19.57
N LEU A 16 1.59 -10.03 -19.92
CA LEU A 16 2.86 -10.62 -19.52
C LEU A 16 4.06 -9.84 -20.07
N LYS A 17 3.98 -9.37 -21.33
CA LYS A 17 5.02 -8.51 -21.92
C LYS A 17 5.16 -7.17 -21.21
N ASN A 18 4.04 -6.56 -20.81
CA ASN A 18 4.05 -5.31 -20.06
C ASN A 18 4.69 -5.51 -18.68
N ASN A 19 4.30 -6.58 -17.96
CA ASN A 19 4.89 -6.93 -16.67
C ASN A 19 6.42 -7.16 -16.79
N PHE A 20 6.86 -7.84 -17.85
CA PHE A 20 8.30 -8.03 -18.11
C PHE A 20 9.04 -6.71 -18.33
N ARG A 21 8.42 -5.75 -19.03
CA ARG A 21 9.01 -4.41 -19.23
C ARG A 21 9.10 -3.64 -17.91
N GLU A 22 8.07 -3.69 -17.08
CA GLU A 22 8.10 -3.04 -15.76
C GLU A 22 9.16 -3.65 -14.85
N ILE A 23 9.31 -4.98 -14.83
CA ILE A 23 10.39 -5.66 -14.09
C ILE A 23 11.77 -5.18 -14.57
N LEU A 24 11.94 -5.01 -15.89
CA LEU A 24 13.20 -4.54 -16.46
C LEU A 24 13.51 -3.09 -16.04
N LEU A 25 12.50 -2.21 -16.07
CA LEU A 25 12.63 -0.82 -15.61
C LEU A 25 12.97 -0.73 -14.12
N VAL A 26 12.31 -1.53 -13.29
CA VAL A 26 12.61 -1.60 -11.84
C VAL A 26 14.04 -2.09 -11.62
N LYS A 27 14.52 -3.06 -12.41
CA LYS A 27 15.90 -3.54 -12.34
C LYS A 27 16.91 -2.44 -12.67
N GLU A 28 16.66 -1.67 -13.74
CA GLU A 28 17.50 -0.53 -14.11
C GLU A 28 17.54 0.55 -13.02
N GLN A 29 16.39 0.86 -12.41
CA GLN A 29 16.32 1.79 -11.29
C GLN A 29 17.11 1.31 -10.07
N ILE A 30 17.04 0.01 -9.76
CA ILE A 30 17.83 -0.60 -8.68
C ILE A 30 19.33 -0.49 -8.98
N ASP A 31 19.76 -0.72 -10.21
CA ASP A 31 21.17 -0.65 -10.58
C ASP A 31 21.68 0.81 -10.57
N ALA A 32 20.86 1.77 -11.02
CA ALA A 32 21.16 3.19 -10.89
C ALA A 32 21.28 3.63 -9.41
N LEU A 33 20.36 3.16 -8.56
CA LEU A 33 20.41 3.44 -7.11
C LEU A 33 21.69 2.87 -6.48
N LYS A 34 22.12 1.66 -6.86
CA LYS A 34 23.38 1.08 -6.39
C LYS A 34 24.58 1.93 -6.80
N VAL A 35 24.61 2.47 -8.01
CA VAL A 35 25.69 3.35 -8.48
C VAL A 35 25.70 4.64 -7.65
N PHE A 36 24.54 5.27 -7.49
CA PHE A 36 24.41 6.49 -6.70
C PHE A 36 24.85 6.30 -5.24
N LEU A 37 24.51 5.17 -4.63
CA LEU A 37 24.99 4.83 -3.29
C LEU A 37 26.51 4.66 -3.23
N ARG A 38 27.17 4.15 -4.28
CA ARG A 38 28.64 4.11 -4.36
C ARG A 38 29.23 5.51 -4.48
N GLU A 39 28.64 6.37 -5.30
CA GLU A 39 29.11 7.76 -5.47
C GLU A 39 28.95 8.57 -4.17
N LEU A 40 27.85 8.39 -3.44
CA LEU A 40 27.67 8.99 -2.12
C LEU A 40 28.70 8.45 -1.10
N LYS A 41 28.96 7.14 -1.12
CA LYS A 41 30.02 6.50 -0.33
C LYS A 41 31.37 7.17 -0.63
N ASP A 42 31.74 7.33 -1.90
CA ASP A 42 32.99 7.97 -2.34
C ASP A 42 33.06 9.46 -1.95
N GLY A 43 31.94 10.19 -2.02
CA GLY A 43 31.84 11.59 -1.60
C GLY A 43 32.03 11.80 -0.10
N VAL A 44 31.52 10.89 0.74
CA VAL A 44 31.69 10.94 2.20
C VAL A 44 33.15 10.70 2.60
N TYR A 45 33.90 9.84 1.91
CA TYR A 45 35.34 9.67 2.16
C TYR A 45 36.15 10.94 1.90
N ASN A 46 35.78 11.72 0.88
CA ASN A 46 36.51 12.94 0.52
C ASN A 46 36.26 14.10 1.51
N ALA A 47 35.14 14.07 2.26
CA ALA A 47 34.82 15.09 3.27
C ALA A 47 35.51 14.86 4.64
N SER A 48 36.05 13.66 4.90
CA SER A 48 36.64 13.28 6.19
C SER A 48 38.16 13.58 6.31
N TRP A 49 38.77 14.23 5.31
CA TRP A 49 40.22 14.50 5.23
C TRP A 49 40.70 15.68 6.08
N SER A 50 40.52 15.62 7.40
CA SER A 50 41.17 16.54 8.35
C SER A 50 41.45 15.89 9.71
N GLY A 51 42.22 14.79 9.74
CA GLY A 51 42.74 14.18 10.97
C GLY A 51 43.75 13.04 10.74
N ASP A 52 44.69 12.83 11.66
CA ASP A 52 45.98 12.10 11.57
C ASP A 52 45.94 10.56 11.30
N PRO A 53 47.06 9.92 10.84
CA PRO A 53 47.01 8.67 10.07
C PRO A 53 47.07 7.30 10.79
N ILE A 54 47.18 7.19 12.12
CA ILE A 54 47.71 5.94 12.71
C ILE A 54 46.63 4.97 13.26
N GLU A 55 45.37 5.38 13.41
CA GLU A 55 44.23 4.50 13.81
C GLU A 55 43.33 4.04 12.64
N LYS A 56 43.78 4.22 11.38
CA LYS A 56 42.87 4.27 10.21
C LYS A 56 42.52 2.94 9.53
N GLN A 57 43.23 1.84 9.77
CA GLN A 57 43.01 0.63 8.97
C GLN A 57 41.91 -0.26 9.55
N ASP A 58 41.98 -0.60 10.84
CA ASP A 58 40.92 -1.38 11.53
C ASP A 58 39.58 -0.62 11.54
N ASN A 59 39.61 0.70 11.77
CA ASN A 59 38.39 1.51 11.86
C ASN A 59 37.70 1.71 10.50
N LYS A 60 38.46 1.60 9.39
CA LYS A 60 37.94 1.73 8.02
C LYS A 60 37.23 0.46 7.57
N ASP A 61 37.82 -0.71 7.84
CA ASP A 61 37.20 -1.98 7.48
C ASP A 61 35.93 -2.24 8.31
N ILE A 62 35.93 -1.85 9.59
CA ILE A 62 34.75 -1.90 10.48
C ILE A 62 33.63 -0.97 9.99
N PHE A 63 33.95 0.29 9.64
CA PHE A 63 32.95 1.26 9.16
C PHE A 63 32.35 0.87 7.80
N ASP A 64 33.15 0.26 6.92
CA ASP A 64 32.69 -0.26 5.63
C ASP A 64 31.76 -1.46 5.76
N GLU A 65 32.05 -2.36 6.71
CA GLU A 65 31.21 -3.50 7.03
C GLU A 65 29.90 -3.07 7.68
N GLU A 66 29.94 -2.16 8.67
CA GLU A 66 28.74 -1.60 9.32
C GLU A 66 27.84 -0.86 8.34
N MET A 67 28.41 -0.02 7.46
CA MET A 67 27.65 0.68 6.43
C MET A 67 27.04 -0.30 5.43
N SER A 68 27.79 -1.33 5.01
CA SER A 68 27.27 -2.36 4.11
C SER A 68 26.15 -3.16 4.76
N ASN A 69 26.27 -3.47 6.05
CA ASN A 69 25.24 -4.15 6.83
C ASN A 69 23.98 -3.29 6.96
N LEU A 70 24.12 -1.98 7.20
CA LEU A 70 22.99 -1.05 7.23
C LEU A 70 22.29 -0.95 5.87
N VAL A 71 23.05 -0.81 4.77
CA VAL A 71 22.49 -0.76 3.42
C VAL A 71 21.76 -2.07 3.10
N ASN A 72 22.36 -3.23 3.39
CA ASN A 72 21.73 -4.53 3.19
C ASN A 72 20.47 -4.68 4.04
N TYR A 73 20.49 -4.20 5.28
CA TYR A 73 19.32 -4.17 6.15
C TYR A 73 18.20 -3.31 5.54
N VAL A 74 18.49 -2.07 5.12
CA VAL A 74 17.49 -1.19 4.49
C VAL A 74 16.96 -1.78 3.18
N LEU A 75 17.81 -2.37 2.33
CA LEU A 75 17.37 -3.03 1.11
C LEU A 75 16.51 -4.26 1.39
N LYS A 76 16.82 -5.01 2.45
CA LYS A 76 15.99 -6.13 2.91
C LYS A 76 14.62 -5.63 3.36
N GLN A 77 14.56 -4.57 4.17
CA GLN A 77 13.32 -3.93 4.62
C GLN A 77 12.45 -3.47 3.43
N LEU A 78 13.05 -2.84 2.42
CA LEU A 78 12.34 -2.42 1.20
C LEU A 78 11.78 -3.62 0.42
N ARG A 79 12.52 -4.72 0.34
CA ARG A 79 12.04 -5.96 -0.30
C ARG A 79 10.92 -6.65 0.48
N GLU A 80 10.89 -6.47 1.79
CA GLU A 80 9.89 -7.01 2.73
C GLU A 80 8.71 -6.04 2.97
N ASP A 81 8.35 -5.25 1.94
CA ASP A 81 7.18 -4.34 1.89
C ASP A 81 7.17 -3.25 2.98
N GLN A 82 8.36 -2.90 3.51
CA GLN A 82 8.66 -1.85 4.52
C GLN A 82 8.02 -2.02 5.90
N VAL A 83 6.90 -2.73 6.00
CA VAL A 83 6.13 -2.96 7.24
C VAL A 83 6.60 -4.23 7.96
N GLN A 84 7.17 -5.19 7.23
CA GLN A 84 7.64 -6.49 7.76
C GLN A 84 6.60 -7.30 8.53
N MET A 85 5.32 -7.15 8.18
CA MET A 85 4.23 -7.95 8.72
C MET A 85 3.41 -8.52 7.57
N ALA A 86 2.97 -9.77 7.72
CA ALA A 86 2.10 -10.40 6.74
C ALA A 86 0.82 -9.58 6.54
N ASP A 87 0.44 -9.35 5.29
CA ASP A 87 -0.77 -8.64 4.90
C ASP A 87 -1.87 -9.64 4.55
N TYR A 88 -2.79 -9.87 5.50
CA TYR A 88 -3.93 -10.78 5.32
C TYR A 88 -5.08 -10.15 4.54
N ALA A 89 -5.00 -8.84 4.25
CA ALA A 89 -5.93 -8.14 3.38
C ALA A 89 -5.46 -8.11 1.91
N LEU A 90 -4.28 -8.68 1.61
CA LEU A 90 -3.73 -8.69 0.25
C LEU A 90 -4.57 -9.53 -0.71
N LYS A 91 -5.05 -8.92 -1.81
CA LYS A 91 -5.91 -9.56 -2.80
C LYS A 91 -5.24 -10.77 -3.47
N SER A 92 -3.97 -10.65 -3.83
CA SER A 92 -3.22 -11.76 -4.45
C SER A 92 -2.98 -12.94 -3.51
N ALA A 93 -3.14 -12.75 -2.19
CA ALA A 93 -3.10 -13.81 -1.19
C ALA A 93 -4.46 -14.47 -0.95
N GLY A 94 -5.54 -13.96 -1.55
CA GLY A 94 -6.90 -14.51 -1.45
C GLY A 94 -7.90 -13.64 -0.68
N ALA A 95 -7.52 -12.44 -0.25
CA ALA A 95 -8.45 -11.49 0.34
C ALA A 95 -9.38 -10.87 -0.71
N SER A 96 -10.56 -10.40 -0.29
CA SER A 96 -11.55 -9.80 -1.19
C SER A 96 -12.43 -8.78 -0.48
N ILE A 97 -13.05 -7.89 -1.26
CA ILE A 97 -14.10 -6.99 -0.77
C ILE A 97 -15.45 -7.71 -0.79
N ILE A 98 -16.27 -7.48 0.24
CA ILE A 98 -17.69 -7.85 0.25
C ILE A 98 -18.49 -6.62 -0.22
N GLU A 99 -18.83 -6.62 -1.51
CA GLU A 99 -19.45 -5.48 -2.20
C GLU A 99 -20.79 -5.05 -1.56
N ALA A 100 -21.59 -6.00 -1.09
CA ALA A 100 -22.89 -5.71 -0.46
C ALA A 100 -22.79 -4.87 0.83
N GLU A 101 -21.63 -4.89 1.49
CA GLU A 101 -21.32 -4.18 2.74
C GLU A 101 -20.24 -3.10 2.50
N THR A 102 -20.15 -2.60 1.27
CA THR A 102 -19.19 -1.58 0.86
C THR A 102 -19.91 -0.36 0.29
N SER A 103 -19.43 0.83 0.65
CA SER A 103 -19.99 2.10 0.18
C SER A 103 -19.84 2.24 -1.34
N GLU A 104 -20.74 2.99 -1.96
CA GLU A 104 -20.65 3.27 -3.39
C GLU A 104 -19.37 4.03 -3.73
N SER A 105 -18.83 3.77 -4.91
CA SER A 105 -17.66 4.47 -5.43
C SER A 105 -18.03 5.87 -5.94
N TYR A 106 -17.14 6.84 -5.74
CA TYR A 106 -17.31 8.19 -6.24
C TYR A 106 -17.20 8.23 -7.76
N ARG A 107 -18.25 8.77 -8.39
CA ARG A 107 -18.37 8.85 -9.84
C ARG A 107 -17.86 10.21 -10.31
N ASN A 108 -16.82 10.21 -11.13
CA ASN A 108 -16.28 11.41 -11.75
C ASN A 108 -16.71 11.50 -13.22
N ASP A 109 -17.68 12.37 -13.52
CA ASP A 109 -18.20 12.56 -14.88
C ASP A 109 -17.16 13.05 -15.91
N LYS A 110 -16.00 13.53 -15.43
CA LYS A 110 -14.89 13.97 -16.29
C LYS A 110 -13.95 12.84 -16.69
N ALA A 111 -13.91 11.75 -15.93
CA ALA A 111 -13.06 10.61 -16.23
C ALA A 111 -13.84 9.62 -17.09
N LYS A 112 -13.74 9.76 -18.42
CA LYS A 112 -14.42 8.88 -19.38
C LYS A 112 -13.44 7.99 -20.12
N LEU A 113 -13.85 6.76 -20.39
CA LEU A 113 -13.23 5.90 -21.36
C LEU A 113 -13.69 6.32 -22.75
N TYR A 114 -12.74 6.68 -23.61
CA TYR A 114 -12.99 7.14 -24.96
C TYR A 114 -12.78 6.00 -25.96
N TRP A 115 -13.71 5.86 -26.90
CA TRP A 115 -13.56 4.99 -28.06
C TRP A 115 -13.85 5.83 -29.32
N HIS A 116 -12.91 5.88 -30.26
CA HIS A 116 -12.99 6.77 -31.44
C HIS A 116 -13.40 8.24 -31.14
N GLY A 117 -12.91 8.82 -30.03
CA GLY A 117 -13.18 10.21 -29.67
C GLY A 117 -14.52 10.47 -28.97
N VAL A 118 -15.35 9.45 -28.78
CA VAL A 118 -16.59 9.55 -28.01
C VAL A 118 -16.38 8.88 -26.65
N GLY A 119 -16.74 9.57 -25.57
CA GLY A 119 -16.62 9.06 -24.19
C GLY A 119 -17.88 8.28 -23.79
N PHE A 120 -17.75 6.98 -23.51
CA PHE A 120 -18.91 6.09 -23.32
C PHE A 120 -19.09 5.53 -21.92
N LEU A 121 -18.03 5.42 -21.12
CA LEU A 121 -18.08 4.82 -19.79
C LEU A 121 -17.31 5.69 -18.80
N ASN A 122 -17.84 5.85 -17.59
CA ASN A 122 -17.08 6.47 -16.51
C ASN A 122 -15.97 5.51 -16.06
N TYR A 123 -14.75 6.04 -15.92
CA TYR A 123 -13.62 5.30 -15.39
C TYR A 123 -13.61 5.45 -13.87
N GLU A 124 -13.86 4.35 -13.17
CA GLU A 124 -13.96 4.26 -11.71
C GLU A 124 -13.01 3.16 -11.23
N MET A 125 -12.20 3.44 -10.19
CA MET A 125 -11.37 2.42 -9.56
C MET A 125 -12.25 1.60 -8.60
N PRO A 126 -12.30 0.26 -8.73
CA PRO A 126 -13.10 -0.58 -7.85
C PRO A 126 -12.58 -0.56 -6.40
N PRO A 127 -13.42 -0.86 -5.40
CA PRO A 127 -13.00 -0.89 -3.99
C PRO A 127 -11.82 -1.82 -3.70
N ASP A 128 -11.71 -2.93 -4.44
CA ASP A 128 -10.66 -3.93 -4.26
C ASP A 128 -9.25 -3.45 -4.65
N ILE A 129 -9.11 -2.24 -5.19
CA ILE A 129 -7.81 -1.61 -5.42
C ILE A 129 -7.05 -1.39 -4.10
N ILE A 130 -7.75 -1.14 -2.99
CA ILE A 130 -7.12 -0.89 -1.68
C ILE A 130 -6.39 -2.13 -1.13
N LEU A 131 -6.67 -3.30 -1.70
CA LEU A 131 -6.08 -4.59 -1.33
C LEU A 131 -4.89 -4.97 -2.23
N GLN A 132 -4.47 -4.08 -3.12
CA GLN A 132 -3.36 -4.29 -4.07
C GLN A 132 -2.14 -3.44 -3.67
N PRO A 133 -0.92 -3.88 -4.03
CA PRO A 133 0.30 -3.16 -3.68
C PRO A 133 0.58 -1.91 -4.53
N ASP A 134 -0.21 -1.65 -5.57
CA ASP A 134 0.00 -0.57 -6.54
C ASP A 134 -0.45 0.80 -5.99
N VAL A 135 0.48 1.59 -5.46
CA VAL A 135 0.22 2.93 -4.87
C VAL A 135 0.77 4.05 -5.76
N HIS A 136 0.15 4.23 -6.93
CA HIS A 136 0.47 5.34 -7.84
C HIS A 136 -0.69 6.34 -7.96
N PRO A 137 -0.44 7.64 -8.19
CA PRO A 137 -1.48 8.65 -8.30
C PRO A 137 -2.65 8.23 -9.20
N GLY A 138 -3.88 8.27 -8.65
CA GLY A 138 -5.11 7.86 -9.34
C GLY A 138 -5.48 6.37 -9.22
N LYS A 139 -4.62 5.53 -8.62
CA LYS A 139 -4.90 4.12 -8.29
C LYS A 139 -5.48 3.98 -6.88
N CYS A 140 -6.51 4.75 -6.56
CA CYS A 140 -7.17 4.73 -5.26
C CYS A 140 -8.67 4.55 -5.38
N TRP A 141 -9.27 3.87 -4.42
CA TRP A 141 -10.72 3.79 -4.30
C TRP A 141 -11.25 5.11 -3.73
N SER A 142 -12.13 5.77 -4.49
CA SER A 142 -12.71 7.04 -4.08
C SER A 142 -14.10 6.82 -3.50
N ILE A 143 -14.35 7.34 -2.30
CA ILE A 143 -15.66 7.34 -1.63
C ILE A 143 -16.28 8.75 -1.76
N PRO A 144 -17.58 8.90 -2.06
CA PRO A 144 -18.26 10.19 -2.04
C PRO A 144 -18.20 10.85 -0.65
N GLY A 145 -17.86 12.13 -0.60
CA GLY A 145 -17.74 12.88 0.64
C GLY A 145 -16.56 12.44 1.51
N SER A 146 -16.72 12.54 2.83
CA SER A 146 -15.67 12.30 3.83
C SER A 146 -15.88 11.04 4.68
N GLN A 147 -16.96 10.30 4.43
CA GLN A 147 -17.38 9.15 5.24
C GLN A 147 -17.79 7.99 4.35
N GLY A 148 -17.45 6.78 4.78
CA GLY A 148 -17.82 5.55 4.12
C GLY A 148 -17.19 4.34 4.78
N HIS A 149 -17.43 3.18 4.22
CA HIS A 149 -16.96 1.93 4.81
C HIS A 149 -16.81 0.85 3.74
N THR A 150 -15.99 -0.16 4.07
CA THR A 150 -15.89 -1.38 3.29
C THR A 150 -15.70 -2.57 4.22
N LEU A 151 -16.24 -3.71 3.81
CA LEU A 151 -16.04 -4.98 4.48
C LEU A 151 -15.05 -5.84 3.69
N ILE A 152 -13.96 -6.22 4.35
CA ILE A 152 -12.85 -6.96 3.76
C ILE A 152 -12.88 -8.38 4.33
N LYS A 153 -13.00 -9.37 3.44
CA LYS A 153 -12.73 -10.77 3.77
C LYS A 153 -11.24 -11.03 3.66
N LEU A 154 -10.62 -11.40 4.76
CA LEU A 154 -9.20 -11.70 4.84
C LEU A 154 -8.88 -13.02 4.12
N ALA A 155 -7.63 -13.16 3.68
CA ALA A 155 -7.12 -14.38 3.06
C ALA A 155 -7.16 -15.58 4.02
N ARG A 156 -7.03 -15.35 5.33
CA ARG A 156 -7.10 -16.35 6.39
C ARG A 156 -7.75 -15.75 7.63
N LYS A 157 -8.32 -16.62 8.46
CA LYS A 157 -8.81 -16.27 9.80
C LYS A 157 -7.60 -16.02 10.72
N ILE A 158 -7.57 -14.86 11.39
CA ILE A 158 -6.44 -14.43 12.24
C ILE A 158 -6.92 -13.76 13.51
N VAL A 159 -6.07 -13.63 14.52
CA VAL A 159 -6.24 -12.64 15.60
C VAL A 159 -5.56 -11.34 15.14
N PRO A 160 -6.32 -10.30 14.76
CA PRO A 160 -5.73 -9.06 14.24
C PRO A 160 -4.96 -8.34 15.35
N THR A 161 -3.78 -7.82 15.02
CA THR A 161 -2.92 -7.08 15.98
C THR A 161 -2.66 -5.65 15.54
N ALA A 162 -2.64 -5.39 14.24
CA ALA A 162 -2.37 -4.08 13.67
C ALA A 162 -3.00 -3.93 12.28
N VAL A 163 -3.15 -2.68 11.85
CA VAL A 163 -3.54 -2.32 10.49
C VAL A 163 -2.58 -1.29 9.93
N THR A 164 -2.41 -1.27 8.61
CA THR A 164 -1.60 -0.25 7.95
C THR A 164 -2.45 0.52 6.94
N MET A 165 -2.39 1.84 7.02
CA MET A 165 -2.97 2.75 6.04
C MET A 165 -1.84 3.41 5.26
N GLU A 166 -1.97 3.42 3.95
CA GLU A 166 -1.00 4.03 3.05
C GLU A 166 -1.68 5.01 2.10
N HIS A 167 -0.99 6.11 1.81
CA HIS A 167 -1.43 7.14 0.87
C HIS A 167 -0.24 7.74 0.12
N ILE A 168 -0.46 8.26 -1.08
CA ILE A 168 0.59 8.98 -1.81
C ILE A 168 1.10 10.21 -1.03
N SER A 169 2.35 10.60 -1.27
CA SER A 169 2.91 11.86 -0.77
C SER A 169 2.41 13.07 -1.57
N GLU A 170 2.42 14.25 -0.95
CA GLU A 170 2.16 15.53 -1.63
C GLU A 170 3.08 15.73 -2.84
N LYS A 171 4.33 15.25 -2.77
CA LYS A 171 5.34 15.39 -3.83
C LYS A 171 4.99 14.67 -5.13
N VAL A 172 4.20 13.60 -5.05
CA VAL A 172 3.78 12.82 -6.24
C VAL A 172 2.33 13.09 -6.61
N SER A 173 1.62 13.92 -5.83
CA SER A 173 0.26 14.34 -6.16
C SER A 173 0.28 15.36 -7.31
N PRO A 174 -0.46 15.14 -8.41
CA PRO A 174 -0.52 16.10 -9.51
C PRO A 174 -1.04 17.49 -9.12
N SER A 175 -1.86 17.57 -8.07
CA SER A 175 -2.37 18.83 -7.52
C SER A 175 -1.45 19.44 -6.45
N GLY A 176 -0.41 18.72 -6.02
CA GLY A 176 0.39 19.08 -4.85
C GLY A 176 -0.37 19.01 -3.52
N ASP A 177 -1.58 18.45 -3.51
CA ASP A 177 -2.44 18.36 -2.33
C ASP A 177 -2.92 16.91 -2.12
N ILE A 178 -3.10 16.55 -0.85
CA ILE A 178 -3.63 15.25 -0.39
C ILE A 178 -4.77 15.44 0.62
N SER A 179 -5.54 16.53 0.50
CA SER A 179 -6.73 16.77 1.35
C SER A 179 -7.79 15.66 1.27
N SER A 180 -7.74 14.82 0.22
CA SER A 180 -8.62 13.67 0.03
C SER A 180 -8.16 12.42 0.79
N ALA A 181 -6.98 12.44 1.42
CA ALA A 181 -6.53 11.35 2.27
C ALA A 181 -7.51 11.12 3.43
N PRO A 182 -7.71 9.86 3.88
CA PRO A 182 -8.48 9.59 5.08
C PRO A 182 -7.82 10.27 6.28
N LYS A 183 -8.64 10.75 7.22
CA LYS A 183 -8.16 11.35 8.47
C LYS A 183 -8.51 10.44 9.63
N GLU A 184 -9.73 10.53 10.14
CA GLU A 184 -10.19 9.65 11.23
C GLU A 184 -10.82 8.39 10.63
N PHE A 185 -10.46 7.23 11.15
CA PHE A 185 -11.03 5.95 10.73
C PHE A 185 -11.10 4.97 11.91
N SER A 186 -12.01 4.01 11.81
CA SER A 186 -12.16 2.94 12.80
C SER A 186 -12.19 1.56 12.13
N VAL A 187 -11.81 0.57 12.91
CA VAL A 187 -11.65 -0.82 12.45
C VAL A 187 -12.47 -1.72 13.36
N TYR A 188 -13.22 -2.63 12.74
CA TYR A 188 -14.05 -3.61 13.43
C TYR A 188 -13.78 -5.01 12.89
N GLY A 189 -13.85 -6.01 13.75
CA GLY A 189 -14.01 -7.41 13.34
C GLY A 189 -15.48 -7.76 13.18
N ILE A 190 -15.80 -8.66 12.26
CA ILE A 190 -17.16 -9.22 12.15
C ILE A 190 -17.14 -10.68 12.60
N SER A 191 -17.95 -10.99 13.62
CA SER A 191 -18.09 -12.37 14.12
C SER A 191 -18.86 -13.26 13.14
N LYS A 192 -18.94 -14.57 13.43
CA LYS A 192 -19.74 -15.56 12.66
C LYS A 192 -19.47 -15.52 11.15
N GLU A 193 -18.20 -15.54 10.77
CA GLU A 193 -17.78 -15.58 9.36
C GLU A 193 -18.42 -14.48 8.50
N CYS A 194 -18.27 -13.22 8.93
CA CYS A 194 -18.72 -12.02 8.21
C CYS A 194 -20.22 -11.69 8.30
N ASN A 195 -21.02 -12.45 9.05
CA ASN A 195 -22.47 -12.23 9.17
C ASN A 195 -22.94 -11.86 10.60
N GLY A 196 -22.00 -11.69 11.53
CA GLY A 196 -22.27 -11.43 12.93
C GLY A 196 -22.22 -9.96 13.33
N GLU A 197 -21.97 -9.74 14.61
CA GLU A 197 -21.88 -8.42 15.23
C GLU A 197 -20.51 -7.76 14.96
N GLU A 198 -20.49 -6.43 14.95
CA GLU A 198 -19.27 -5.63 14.83
C GLU A 198 -18.54 -5.58 16.18
N ILE A 199 -17.31 -6.08 16.21
CA ILE A 199 -16.39 -6.04 17.36
C ILE A 199 -15.45 -4.85 17.15
N PHE A 200 -15.52 -3.82 17.99
CA PHE A 200 -14.65 -2.65 17.86
C PHE A 200 -13.19 -2.98 18.22
N LEU A 201 -12.28 -2.83 17.26
CA LEU A 201 -10.85 -3.12 17.41
C LEU A 201 -10.00 -1.87 17.63
N GLY A 202 -10.47 -0.71 17.17
CA GLY A 202 -9.83 0.58 17.46
C GLY A 202 -10.23 1.70 16.52
N GLN A 203 -9.85 2.92 16.90
CA GLN A 203 -10.03 4.14 16.11
C GLN A 203 -8.73 4.93 16.07
N PHE A 204 -8.39 5.46 14.89
CA PHE A 204 -7.09 6.03 14.58
C PHE A 204 -7.21 7.30 13.73
N ILE A 205 -6.09 8.03 13.65
CA ILE A 205 -5.93 9.20 12.80
C ILE A 205 -4.74 8.99 11.88
N TYR A 206 -4.98 8.94 10.56
CA TYR A 206 -3.93 8.97 9.56
C TYR A 206 -3.37 10.39 9.44
N ASN A 207 -2.08 10.57 9.73
CA ASN A 207 -1.43 11.88 9.72
C ASN A 207 -0.89 12.22 8.33
N LYS A 208 -1.55 13.12 7.57
CA LYS A 208 -1.06 13.50 6.23
C LYS A 208 0.34 14.11 6.18
N LYS A 209 0.84 14.64 7.31
CA LYS A 209 2.21 15.19 7.44
C LYS A 209 3.25 14.15 7.87
N GLY A 210 2.82 12.94 8.22
CA GLY A 210 3.68 11.84 8.63
C GLY A 210 4.29 11.10 7.44
N THR A 211 4.76 9.88 7.70
CA THR A 211 5.17 8.94 6.64
C THR A 211 3.98 8.52 5.78
N ILE A 212 4.22 8.19 4.52
CA ILE A 212 3.18 7.74 3.59
C ILE A 212 2.55 6.40 3.98
N ILE A 213 3.29 5.56 4.70
CA ILE A 213 2.84 4.28 5.26
C ILE A 213 2.77 4.47 6.77
N GLN A 214 1.60 4.23 7.36
CA GLN A 214 1.36 4.37 8.80
C GLN A 214 0.68 3.12 9.34
N THR A 215 1.32 2.52 10.34
CA THR A 215 0.84 1.30 10.97
C THR A 215 0.30 1.62 12.37
N PHE A 216 -0.87 1.07 12.67
CA PHE A 216 -1.63 1.33 13.88
C PHE A 216 -1.86 0.01 14.61
N LYS A 217 -1.37 -0.08 15.85
CA LYS A 217 -1.66 -1.21 16.73
C LYS A 217 -3.12 -1.13 17.17
N LEU A 218 -3.83 -2.25 17.08
CA LEU A 218 -5.23 -2.32 17.52
C LEU A 218 -5.33 -2.06 19.03
N GLN A 219 -6.37 -1.32 19.42
CA GLN A 219 -6.58 -0.90 20.81
C GLN A 219 -7.19 -2.03 21.63
N HIS A 220 -8.05 -2.83 21.01
CA HIS A 220 -8.70 -3.97 21.65
C HIS A 220 -8.35 -5.26 20.91
N GLU A 221 -8.00 -6.29 21.67
CA GLU A 221 -7.78 -7.62 21.13
C GLU A 221 -9.12 -8.30 20.84
N ALA A 222 -9.17 -9.04 19.73
CA ALA A 222 -10.32 -9.87 19.43
C ALA A 222 -10.27 -11.13 20.31
N SER A 223 -11.37 -11.44 20.99
CA SER A 223 -11.49 -12.66 21.81
C SER A 223 -11.48 -13.95 20.98
N GLU A 224 -11.75 -13.83 19.69
CA GLU A 224 -11.75 -14.92 18.71
C GLU A 224 -11.02 -14.47 17.44
N SER A 225 -10.57 -15.43 16.63
CA SER A 225 -10.08 -15.10 15.31
C SER A 225 -11.17 -14.54 14.41
N ILE A 226 -10.78 -13.61 13.56
CA ILE A 226 -11.63 -12.84 12.68
C ILE A 226 -11.26 -13.17 11.23
N LEU A 227 -12.30 -13.44 10.42
CA LEU A 227 -12.17 -13.60 8.97
C LEU A 227 -12.50 -12.33 8.20
N CYS A 228 -13.33 -11.45 8.78
CA CYS A 228 -13.80 -10.24 8.13
C CYS A 228 -13.55 -9.00 8.95
N VAL A 229 -12.93 -8.00 8.34
CA VAL A 229 -12.60 -6.72 8.95
C VAL A 229 -13.35 -5.61 8.22
N LYS A 230 -14.07 -4.79 8.98
CA LYS A 230 -14.75 -3.60 8.47
C LYS A 230 -13.90 -2.36 8.74
N LEU A 231 -13.53 -1.67 7.68
CA LEU A 231 -12.89 -0.36 7.72
C LEU A 231 -13.97 0.72 7.58
N LYS A 232 -14.03 1.66 8.52
CA LYS A 232 -14.92 2.83 8.46
C LYS A 232 -14.10 4.12 8.42
N ILE A 233 -14.28 4.92 7.38
CA ILE A 233 -13.73 6.26 7.28
C ILE A 233 -14.74 7.23 7.91
N LEU A 234 -14.26 8.04 8.86
CA LEU A 234 -15.06 8.97 9.65
C LEU A 234 -14.87 10.42 9.19
N SER A 235 -13.70 10.75 8.64
CA SER A 235 -13.40 12.05 8.04
C SER A 235 -12.21 11.97 7.06
N ASN A 236 -12.01 13.05 6.30
CA ASN A 236 -10.83 13.26 5.46
C ASN A 236 -10.10 14.55 5.86
N TRP A 237 -9.04 14.90 5.12
CA TRP A 237 -8.22 16.08 5.39
C TRP A 237 -8.73 17.39 4.75
N GLY A 238 -10.02 17.45 4.39
CA GLY A 238 -10.70 18.67 3.96
C GLY A 238 -11.12 18.68 2.48
N HIS A 239 -10.95 17.59 1.74
CA HIS A 239 -11.42 17.53 0.36
C HIS A 239 -12.96 17.50 0.30
N PRO A 240 -13.61 18.43 -0.43
CA PRO A 240 -15.05 18.66 -0.30
C PRO A 240 -15.94 17.63 -1.00
N LYS A 241 -15.38 16.79 -1.89
CA LYS A 241 -16.19 15.92 -2.76
C LYS A 241 -16.01 14.43 -2.54
N TYR A 242 -14.83 14.01 -2.10
CA TYR A 242 -14.47 12.60 -2.02
C TYR A 242 -13.29 12.37 -1.08
N THR A 243 -13.11 11.12 -0.68
CA THR A 243 -11.96 10.59 0.06
C THR A 243 -11.32 9.47 -0.76
N CYS A 244 -9.99 9.49 -0.93
CA CYS A 244 -9.28 8.45 -1.69
C CYS A 244 -8.47 7.53 -0.77
N LEU A 245 -8.72 6.22 -0.89
CA LEU A 245 -8.03 5.17 -0.18
C LEU A 245 -7.09 4.44 -1.14
N TYR A 246 -5.78 4.45 -0.85
CA TYR A 246 -4.79 3.82 -1.72
C TYR A 246 -4.52 2.37 -1.34
N ARG A 247 -4.12 2.11 -0.10
CA ARG A 247 -3.87 0.74 0.37
C ARG A 247 -4.18 0.59 1.85
N PHE A 248 -4.86 -0.50 2.19
CA PHE A 248 -5.17 -0.89 3.55
C PHE A 248 -4.73 -2.32 3.79
N ARG A 249 -3.93 -2.53 4.84
CA ARG A 249 -3.36 -3.84 5.20
C ARG A 249 -3.87 -4.27 6.58
N VAL A 250 -4.04 -5.57 6.77
CA VAL A 250 -4.42 -6.15 8.06
C VAL A 250 -3.37 -7.17 8.48
N HIS A 251 -2.87 -7.02 9.70
CA HIS A 251 -1.80 -7.82 10.28
C HIS A 251 -2.31 -8.55 11.52
N GLY A 252 -1.75 -9.73 11.78
CA GLY A 252 -2.13 -10.53 12.94
C GLY A 252 -1.45 -11.88 12.97
N ASN A 253 -1.83 -12.67 13.97
CA ASN A 253 -1.33 -14.02 14.15
C ASN A 253 -2.37 -15.03 13.66
N LEU A 254 -1.90 -16.12 13.07
CA LEU A 254 -2.76 -17.26 12.79
C LEU A 254 -3.17 -17.88 14.13
N ASP A 255 -4.45 -18.25 14.25
CA ASP A 255 -4.85 -19.17 15.31
C ASP A 255 -4.12 -20.50 15.06
N CYS A 256 -3.23 -20.85 15.97
CA CYS A 256 -2.67 -22.19 16.01
C CYS A 256 -3.78 -23.12 16.51
N ILE A 257 -4.39 -23.86 15.59
CA ILE A 257 -5.23 -25.02 15.91
C ILE A 257 -4.31 -26.19 16.24
#